data_AF-A0AAE1HKA2-F1
#
_entry.id   AF-A0AAE1HKA2-F1
#
_cell.length_a   1.000
_cell.length_b   1.000
_cell.length_c   1.000
_cell.angle_alpha   90.00
_cell.angle_beta   90.00
_cell.angle_gamma   90.00
#
_symmetry.space_group_name_H-M   'P 1'
#
loop_
_entity.id
_entity.type
_entity.pdbx_description
1 polymer ?
#
loop_
_entity_poly.entity_id
_entity_poly.type
_entity_poly.pdbx_seq_one_letter_code
_entity_poly.pdbx_strand_id
1 'polypeptide(L)'
;MEEDEDDFEDAIENCMLRGAIFKVKKIVRFFRQSEVATTELTKLQMEESEISEGKTLKLIQEVKTRWNSCFAMLERFLQLHENVARVILKLQRDKNSKSKPPAILTMDEIDALTEVRDLLRPLDIATKESITRQTPVTPVGFNLKADLTTRLSNAFGKIEDIKLYQCATILDPRFKKAAFASAQSAANAEAYVGE
;
A
#
# COMPACT_ATOMS: atom_id res chain seq x y z
N MET A 1 -23.19 -34.86 13.67
CA MET A 1 -22.20 -34.69 12.52
C MET A 1 -22.32 -33.27 11.94
N GLU A 2 -22.10 -32.33 12.76
CA GLU A 2 -21.84 -30.98 12.22
C GLU A 2 -20.66 -30.34 12.96
N GLU A 3 -19.56 -30.98 12.86
CA GLU A 3 -18.26 -30.40 13.25
C GLU A 3 -17.38 -30.19 12.01
N ASP A 4 -17.53 -29.01 11.34
CA ASP A 4 -16.25 -28.54 10.74
C ASP A 4 -16.49 -27.22 9.98
N GLU A 5 -17.32 -26.31 10.54
CA GLU A 5 -17.19 -25.02 9.81
C GLU A 5 -16.79 -23.91 10.78
N ASP A 6 -16.19 -24.33 11.95
CA ASP A 6 -15.80 -23.29 12.92
C ASP A 6 -14.36 -23.52 13.39
N ASP A 7 -13.48 -24.15 12.53
CA ASP A 7 -12.05 -24.31 12.92
C ASP A 7 -11.15 -23.59 11.91
N PHE A 8 -11.74 -22.77 10.91
CA PHE A 8 -10.80 -22.09 9.98
C PHE A 8 -10.78 -20.59 10.30
N GLU A 9 -11.68 -20.19 11.34
CA GLU A 9 -11.76 -18.75 11.62
C GLU A 9 -11.02 -18.42 12.92
N ASP A 10 -10.23 -19.45 13.48
CA ASP A 10 -9.51 -19.19 14.75
C ASP A 10 -8.08 -19.70 14.63
N ALA A 11 -7.60 -20.08 13.35
CA ALA A 11 -6.21 -20.57 13.23
C ALA A 11 -5.38 -19.58 12.40
N ILE A 12 -5.85 -18.26 12.31
CA ILE A 12 -4.86 -17.31 11.74
C ILE A 12 -4.90 -16.03 12.58
N GLU A 13 -5.07 -16.02 13.80
CA GLU A 13 -4.59 -14.88 14.60
C GLU A 13 -3.17 -14.45 14.18
N ASN A 14 -3.00 -13.96 12.97
CA ASN A 14 -1.71 -13.26 12.74
C ASN A 14 -1.66 -11.98 13.56
N CYS A 15 -1.65 -12.06 14.88
CA CYS A 15 -1.56 -10.97 15.87
C CYS A 15 -0.51 -9.94 15.45
N MET A 16 0.43 -10.42 14.72
CA MET A 16 1.50 -9.46 14.36
C MET A 16 1.05 -8.56 13.20
N LEU A 17 0.42 -9.05 12.25
CA LEU A 17 -0.05 -8.21 11.12
C LEU A 17 -1.16 -7.26 11.57
N ARG A 18 -2.03 -7.81 12.30
CA ARG A 18 -3.10 -6.94 12.82
C ARG A 18 -2.54 -5.83 13.72
N GLY A 19 -1.56 -6.26 14.47
CA GLY A 19 -0.93 -5.24 15.34
C GLY A 19 -0.22 -4.16 14.50
N ALA A 20 0.39 -4.57 13.49
CA ALA A 20 1.13 -3.60 12.65
C ALA A 20 0.13 -2.68 11.91
N ILE A 21 -0.94 -3.25 11.48
CA ILE A 21 -1.93 -2.42 10.76
C ILE A 21 -2.56 -1.42 11.73
N PHE A 22 -2.74 -1.89 12.91
CA PHE A 22 -3.32 -0.97 13.92
C PHE A 22 -2.35 0.19 14.19
N LYS A 23 -1.11 -0.08 14.28
CA LYS A 23 -0.14 1.01 14.52
C LYS A 23 -0.12 1.99 13.34
N VAL A 24 -0.22 1.42 12.18
CA VAL A 24 -0.24 2.32 11.01
C VAL A 24 -1.49 3.22 11.07
N LYS A 25 -2.55 2.66 11.49
CA LYS A 25 -3.78 3.47 11.56
C LYS A 25 -3.61 4.61 12.58
N LYS A 26 -2.94 4.29 13.61
CA LYS A 26 -2.75 5.34 14.63
C LYS A 26 -1.84 6.46 14.11
N ILE A 27 -0.86 5.99 13.41
CA ILE A 27 0.08 7.00 12.87
C ILE A 27 -0.65 7.90 11.86
N VAL A 28 -1.39 7.21 11.00
CA VAL A 28 -2.08 8.01 9.97
C VAL A 28 -3.08 8.96 10.63
N ARG A 29 -3.74 8.48 11.64
CA ARG A 29 -4.68 9.35 12.38
C ARG A 29 -3.96 10.54 13.02
N PHE A 30 -2.83 10.26 13.53
CA PHE A 30 -2.07 11.36 14.17
C PHE A 30 -1.69 12.42 13.13
N PHE A 31 -1.27 12.03 11.98
CA PHE A 31 -0.83 13.00 10.97
C PHE A 31 -2.02 13.76 10.39
N ARG A 32 -3.17 13.21 10.50
CA ARG A 32 -4.36 13.93 10.01
C ARG A 32 -4.80 14.98 11.02
N GLN A 33 -4.52 14.68 12.26
CA GLN A 33 -5.04 15.60 13.30
C GLN A 33 -3.99 16.64 13.66
N SER A 34 -2.75 16.42 13.19
CA SER A 34 -1.69 17.35 13.60
C SER A 34 -1.20 18.13 12.37
N GLU A 35 -1.46 19.45 12.43
CA GLU A 35 -1.01 20.29 11.30
C GLU A 35 0.51 20.43 11.28
N VAL A 36 1.04 20.35 12.47
CA VAL A 36 2.52 20.48 12.57
C VAL A 36 3.19 19.24 11.93
N ALA A 37 2.67 18.11 12.23
CA ALA A 37 3.26 16.87 11.67
C ALA A 37 3.08 16.82 10.15
N THR A 38 2.01 17.24 9.65
CA THR A 38 1.75 17.20 8.20
C THR A 38 2.65 18.20 7.47
N THR A 39 2.84 19.36 8.04
CA THR A 39 3.71 20.36 7.40
C THR A 39 5.17 19.89 7.38
N GLU A 40 5.54 19.30 8.43
CA GLU A 40 6.92 18.79 8.46
C GLU A 40 7.13 17.66 7.44
N LEU A 41 6.10 16.84 7.36
CA LEU A 41 6.21 15.75 6.36
C LEU A 41 6.29 16.33 4.94
N THR A 42 5.59 17.37 4.64
CA THR A 42 5.66 17.98 3.30
C THR A 42 7.03 18.65 3.08
N LYS A 43 7.54 19.24 4.11
CA LYS A 43 8.87 19.87 4.02
C LYS A 43 9.96 18.83 3.71
N LEU A 44 9.83 17.71 4.46
CA LEU A 44 10.86 16.68 4.22
C LEU A 44 10.75 16.10 2.81
N GLN A 45 9.55 16.08 2.32
CA GLN A 45 9.37 15.54 0.95
C GLN A 45 9.90 16.54 -0.09
N MET A 46 9.87 17.74 0.17
CA MET A 46 10.37 18.76 -0.78
C MET A 46 11.89 18.79 -0.79
N GLU A 47 12.42 18.55 0.34
CA GLU A 47 13.90 18.61 0.46
C GLU A 47 14.55 17.37 -0.14
N GLU A 48 13.88 16.28 0.02
CA GLU A 48 14.52 15.01 -0.37
C GLU A 48 14.27 14.72 -1.86
N SER A 49 13.17 15.20 -2.47
CA SER A 49 12.84 14.72 -3.84
C SER A 49 12.64 15.92 -4.77
N GLU A 50 13.24 17.15 -4.44
CA GLU A 50 13.11 18.37 -5.27
C GLU A 50 11.73 18.47 -5.92
N ILE A 51 10.70 18.08 -5.27
CA ILE A 51 9.32 18.08 -5.79
C ILE A 51 8.61 19.34 -5.28
N SER A 52 7.88 20.11 -6.26
CA SER A 52 7.08 21.31 -5.92
C SER A 52 5.96 20.96 -4.93
N GLU A 53 5.64 21.93 -3.99
CA GLU A 53 4.66 21.82 -2.88
C GLU A 53 3.35 21.18 -3.37
N GLY A 54 3.03 21.15 -4.65
CA GLY A 54 1.74 20.64 -5.17
C GLY A 54 1.82 19.15 -5.53
N LYS A 55 3.04 18.59 -5.38
CA LYS A 55 3.13 17.16 -5.76
C LYS A 55 3.50 16.31 -4.55
N THR A 56 3.37 16.88 -3.29
CA THR A 56 3.72 16.09 -2.10
C THR A 56 2.58 15.13 -1.75
N LEU A 57 3.06 14.03 -1.34
CA LEU A 57 2.04 12.99 -1.06
C LEU A 57 1.55 13.10 0.38
N LYS A 58 0.16 12.81 0.52
CA LYS A 58 -0.42 12.77 1.88
C LYS A 58 -0.78 11.33 2.27
N LEU A 59 -0.73 11.20 3.66
CA LEU A 59 -1.11 9.83 4.08
C LEU A 59 -2.61 9.62 3.89
N ILE A 60 -2.94 8.27 3.64
CA ILE A 60 -4.36 7.97 3.34
C ILE A 60 -4.93 7.15 4.51
N GLN A 61 -6.16 7.60 4.95
CA GLN A 61 -6.83 6.85 6.05
C GLN A 61 -7.77 5.78 5.49
N GLU A 62 -7.74 4.66 6.38
CA GLU A 62 -8.61 3.55 5.94
C GLU A 62 -10.09 3.92 6.14
N VAL A 63 -10.89 3.47 5.16
CA VAL A 63 -12.36 3.56 5.29
C VAL A 63 -12.95 2.15 5.36
N LYS A 64 -13.64 1.89 6.50
CA LYS A 64 -14.06 0.50 6.82
C LYS A 64 -15.07 -0.02 5.79
N THR A 65 -15.82 0.97 5.23
CA THR A 65 -16.90 0.51 4.33
C THR A 65 -16.36 0.31 2.91
N ARG A 66 -15.04 0.55 2.69
CA ARG A 66 -14.46 0.36 1.34
C ARG A 66 -13.37 -0.72 1.36
N TRP A 67 -13.50 -1.81 0.72
CA TRP A 67 -12.76 -3.07 0.91
C TRP A 67 -11.32 -2.92 0.42
N ASN A 68 -10.86 -1.73 -0.27
CA ASN A 68 -9.47 -1.55 -0.75
C ASN A 68 -8.77 -0.44 0.02
N SER A 69 -9.56 0.10 0.85
CA SER A 69 -9.04 1.30 1.55
C SER A 69 -7.89 0.93 2.49
N CYS A 70 -7.98 -0.30 2.99
CA CYS A 70 -6.87 -0.72 3.88
C CYS A 70 -5.59 -0.94 3.07
N PHE A 71 -5.70 -1.51 1.93
CA PHE A 71 -4.52 -1.71 1.05
C PHE A 71 -3.97 -0.35 0.57
N ALA A 72 -4.83 0.57 0.19
CA ALA A 72 -4.38 1.90 -0.27
C ALA A 72 -3.65 2.64 0.86
N MET A 73 -4.17 2.55 2.10
CA MET A 73 -3.50 3.16 3.28
C MET A 73 -2.11 2.54 3.49
N LEU A 74 -2.11 1.22 3.32
CA LEU A 74 -0.80 0.55 3.57
C LEU A 74 0.19 0.88 2.45
N GLU A 75 -0.29 0.89 1.25
CA GLU A 75 0.59 1.21 0.11
C GLU A 75 1.15 2.63 0.24
N ARG A 76 0.31 3.57 0.61
CA ARG A 76 0.80 4.96 0.77
C ARG A 76 1.74 5.07 1.98
N PHE A 77 1.36 4.52 3.02
CA PHE A 77 2.23 4.60 4.21
C PHE A 77 3.62 4.05 3.92
N LEU A 78 3.65 2.90 3.27
CA LEU A 78 4.98 2.26 3.04
C LEU A 78 5.82 3.14 2.11
N GLN A 79 5.20 4.00 1.24
CA GLN A 79 5.95 4.95 0.38
C GLN A 79 6.55 6.09 1.22
N LEU A 80 5.87 6.35 2.32
CA LEU A 80 6.32 7.54 3.08
C LEU A 80 6.90 7.12 4.42
N HIS A 81 7.10 5.89 4.72
CA HIS A 81 7.36 5.41 6.10
C HIS A 81 8.70 5.95 6.61
N GLU A 82 9.71 6.25 5.82
CA GLU A 82 10.99 6.80 6.33
C GLU A 82 10.82 8.27 6.73
N ASN A 83 10.08 8.95 5.75
CA ASN A 83 9.83 10.36 6.12
C ASN A 83 8.95 10.46 7.38
N VAL A 84 7.97 9.55 7.45
CA VAL A 84 7.06 9.56 8.63
C VAL A 84 7.85 9.24 9.89
N ALA A 85 8.79 8.31 9.87
CA ALA A 85 9.58 7.96 11.07
C ALA A 85 10.44 9.14 11.51
N ARG A 86 11.01 9.84 10.60
CA ARG A 86 11.87 11.00 10.95
C ARG A 86 11.04 12.10 11.63
N VAL A 87 9.86 12.27 10.97
CA VAL A 87 9.01 13.33 11.56
C VAL A 87 8.58 12.93 12.98
N ILE A 88 8.20 11.69 13.17
CA ILE A 88 7.75 11.25 14.50
C ILE A 88 8.91 11.34 15.50
N LEU A 89 10.16 11.04 15.11
CA LEU A 89 11.31 11.11 16.05
C LEU A 89 11.61 12.57 16.42
N LYS A 90 11.49 13.37 15.42
CA LYS A 90 11.71 14.81 15.70
C LYS A 90 10.67 15.34 16.70
N LEU A 91 9.47 14.91 16.44
CA LEU A 91 8.41 15.41 17.34
C LEU A 91 8.51 14.78 18.72
N GLN A 92 9.01 13.59 18.81
CA GLN A 92 9.19 12.95 20.14
C GLN A 92 10.27 13.66 20.94
N ARG A 93 11.21 14.24 20.31
CA ARG A 93 12.33 14.95 20.98
C ARG A 93 11.86 16.32 21.49
N ASP A 94 10.74 16.68 20.89
CA ASP A 94 10.22 18.00 21.32
C ASP A 94 9.29 17.84 22.53
N LYS A 95 9.75 18.03 23.78
CA LYS A 95 9.08 17.75 25.08
C LYS A 95 7.95 18.75 25.33
N ASN A 96 7.71 19.68 24.37
CA ASN A 96 6.68 20.72 24.59
C ASN A 96 5.46 20.47 23.71
N SER A 97 5.41 19.28 23.07
CA SER A 97 4.31 19.06 22.11
C SER A 97 3.06 18.54 22.84
N LYS A 98 1.90 19.12 22.61
CA LYS A 98 0.54 18.92 23.17
C LYS A 98 0.02 17.52 22.86
N SER A 99 0.69 16.81 21.85
CA SER A 99 0.21 15.44 21.58
C SER A 99 1.40 14.49 21.41
N LYS A 100 1.40 13.47 22.29
CA LYS A 100 2.46 12.45 22.25
C LYS A 100 2.41 11.64 20.94
N PRO A 101 3.56 11.75 20.19
CA PRO A 101 3.60 11.03 18.92
C PRO A 101 3.53 9.51 19.12
N PRO A 102 2.80 8.86 18.19
CA PRO A 102 2.63 7.39 18.29
C PRO A 102 3.94 6.65 18.06
N ALA A 103 3.91 5.33 18.50
CA ALA A 103 5.12 4.49 18.37
C ALA A 103 5.42 4.21 16.88
N ILE A 104 6.78 4.22 16.69
CA ILE A 104 7.20 3.97 15.29
C ILE A 104 7.20 2.46 15.04
N LEU A 105 6.90 2.11 13.78
CA LEU A 105 6.89 0.67 13.45
C LEU A 105 8.30 0.10 13.48
N THR A 106 8.42 -1.17 14.00
CA THR A 106 9.72 -1.87 13.95
C THR A 106 10.05 -2.34 12.53
N MET A 107 11.27 -2.59 12.41
CA MET A 107 11.70 -3.03 11.07
C MET A 107 10.99 -4.34 10.66
N ASP A 108 10.76 -5.22 11.55
CA ASP A 108 10.06 -6.50 11.26
C ASP A 108 8.61 -6.25 10.80
N GLU A 109 7.99 -5.30 11.40
CA GLU A 109 6.59 -4.98 11.03
C GLU A 109 6.51 -4.37 9.64
N ILE A 110 7.50 -3.55 9.41
CA ILE A 110 7.51 -2.93 8.06
C ILE A 110 7.73 -4.01 7.00
N ASP A 111 8.60 -4.90 7.38
CA ASP A 111 8.85 -5.99 6.41
C ASP A 111 7.59 -6.84 6.20
N ALA A 112 6.95 -7.14 7.21
CA ALA A 112 5.71 -7.93 7.09
C ALA A 112 4.67 -7.19 6.24
N LEU A 113 4.48 -5.91 6.48
CA LEU A 113 3.47 -5.14 5.72
C LEU A 113 3.87 -5.04 4.25
N THR A 114 5.12 -4.97 4.09
CA THR A 114 5.58 -4.95 2.68
C THR A 114 5.24 -6.27 1.98
N GLU A 115 5.45 -7.31 2.71
CA GLU A 115 5.09 -8.61 2.10
C GLU A 115 3.59 -8.70 1.80
N VAL A 116 2.83 -8.24 2.67
CA VAL A 116 1.37 -8.26 2.47
C VAL A 116 1.01 -7.35 1.28
N ARG A 117 1.53 -6.18 1.26
CA ARG A 117 1.27 -5.29 0.12
C ARG A 117 1.60 -5.98 -1.22
N ASP A 118 2.66 -6.59 -1.18
CA ASP A 118 3.09 -7.23 -2.43
C ASP A 118 2.16 -8.38 -2.84
N LEU A 119 1.59 -9.06 -1.94
CA LEU A 119 0.66 -10.15 -2.25
C LEU A 119 -0.65 -9.59 -2.78
N LEU A 120 -1.01 -8.43 -2.33
CA LEU A 120 -2.34 -7.89 -2.65
C LEU A 120 -2.26 -7.01 -3.91
N ARG A 121 -1.22 -6.69 -4.35
CA ARG A 121 -1.03 -5.76 -5.47
C ARG A 121 -1.55 -6.34 -6.78
N PRO A 122 -1.30 -7.55 -7.17
CA PRO A 122 -1.81 -8.13 -8.44
C PRO A 122 -3.34 -8.16 -8.48
N LEU A 123 -3.88 -8.29 -7.37
CA LEU A 123 -5.35 -8.22 -7.32
C LEU A 123 -5.85 -6.80 -7.61
N ASP A 124 -5.06 -5.94 -7.23
CA ASP A 124 -5.46 -4.54 -7.53
C ASP A 124 -5.28 -4.20 -9.00
N ILE A 125 -4.37 -4.66 -9.58
CA ILE A 125 -4.05 -4.40 -11.00
C ILE A 125 -5.04 -5.15 -11.88
N ALA A 126 -5.28 -6.42 -11.58
CA ALA A 126 -6.26 -7.21 -12.34
C ALA A 126 -7.64 -6.53 -12.33
N THR A 127 -7.96 -6.05 -11.26
CA THR A 127 -9.25 -5.32 -11.16
C THR A 127 -9.21 -4.04 -12.00
N LYS A 128 -8.08 -3.44 -12.10
CA LYS A 128 -8.02 -2.16 -12.87
C LYS A 128 -7.99 -2.44 -14.37
N GLU A 129 -7.45 -3.48 -14.77
CA GLU A 129 -7.36 -3.81 -16.19
C GLU A 129 -8.69 -4.36 -16.72
N SER A 130 -9.36 -5.09 -15.95
CA SER A 130 -10.68 -5.63 -16.37
C SER A 130 -11.67 -4.49 -16.60
N ILE A 131 -11.56 -3.51 -15.99
CA ILE A 131 -12.50 -2.38 -16.10
C ILE A 131 -12.09 -1.49 -17.28
N THR A 132 -10.78 -1.33 -17.46
CA THR A 132 -10.31 -0.49 -18.58
C THR A 132 -10.66 -1.13 -19.93
N ARG A 133 -10.86 -2.36 -20.08
CA ARG A 133 -11.13 -3.07 -21.37
C ARG A 133 -12.62 -2.98 -21.73
N GLN A 134 -13.35 -2.47 -20.81
CA GLN A 134 -14.79 -2.39 -21.12
C GLN A 134 -15.07 -1.12 -21.91
N THR A 135 -15.86 -1.29 -23.09
CA THR A 135 -16.20 -0.10 -23.91
C THR A 135 -17.71 0.13 -23.86
N PRO A 136 -18.05 0.86 -22.79
CA PRO A 136 -19.50 1.04 -22.63
C PRO A 136 -20.08 1.98 -23.70
N VAL A 137 -21.29 1.80 -24.24
CA VAL A 137 -21.94 2.50 -25.38
C VAL A 137 -22.89 3.57 -24.84
N THR A 138 -23.21 3.45 -23.52
CA THR A 138 -24.14 4.47 -22.95
C THR A 138 -23.35 5.48 -22.13
N PRO A 139 -23.87 6.78 -22.05
CA PRO A 139 -23.24 7.84 -21.25
C PRO A 139 -23.13 7.43 -19.77
N VAL A 140 -24.05 6.62 -19.33
CA VAL A 140 -23.95 6.12 -17.94
C VAL A 140 -22.82 5.09 -17.83
N GLY A 141 -22.60 4.31 -18.77
CA GLY A 141 -21.52 3.30 -18.80
C GLY A 141 -20.14 3.97 -18.92
N PHE A 142 -20.05 5.06 -19.56
CA PHE A 142 -18.76 5.80 -19.68
C PHE A 142 -18.39 6.45 -18.35
N ASN A 143 -19.54 7.00 -17.74
CA ASN A 143 -19.25 7.64 -16.44
C ASN A 143 -18.87 6.61 -15.38
N LEU A 144 -19.40 5.49 -15.48
CA LEU A 144 -19.08 4.42 -14.51
C LEU A 144 -17.69 3.82 -14.80
N LYS A 145 -17.33 3.68 -15.97
CA LYS A 145 -15.97 3.17 -16.31
C LYS A 145 -14.90 4.19 -15.89
N ALA A 146 -15.10 5.38 -16.12
CA ALA A 146 -14.12 6.42 -15.74
C ALA A 146 -13.94 6.48 -14.22
N ASP A 147 -15.09 6.29 -13.55
CA ASP A 147 -14.99 6.31 -12.08
C ASP A 147 -14.30 5.04 -11.55
N LEU A 148 -14.45 3.97 -12.11
CA LEU A 148 -13.85 2.69 -11.66
C LEU A 148 -12.37 2.62 -12.03
N THR A 149 -11.92 3.13 -13.08
CA THR A 149 -10.51 3.12 -13.53
C THR A 149 -9.68 4.05 -12.64
N THR A 150 -10.23 5.10 -12.23
CA THR A 150 -9.50 6.01 -11.31
C THR A 150 -9.30 5.34 -9.95
N ARG A 151 -10.22 4.66 -9.60
CA ARG A 151 -10.12 4.04 -8.25
C ARG A 151 -9.21 2.81 -8.28
N LEU A 152 -8.99 2.11 -9.33
CA LEU A 152 -8.15 0.90 -9.48
C LEU A 152 -6.68 1.30 -9.73
N SER A 153 -6.36 2.30 -10.47
CA SER A 153 -4.98 2.81 -10.70
C SER A 153 -4.41 3.36 -9.39
N ASN A 154 -5.28 3.98 -8.66
CA ASN A 154 -4.79 4.43 -7.33
C ASN A 154 -4.48 3.25 -6.41
N ALA A 155 -5.04 2.08 -6.70
CA ALA A 155 -4.88 0.95 -5.77
C ALA A 155 -3.85 -0.06 -6.28
N PHE A 156 -3.27 -0.33 -7.67
CA PHE A 156 -2.48 -1.46 -8.15
C PHE A 156 -1.40 -0.97 -9.10
N GLY A 157 -0.90 0.24 -9.24
CA GLY A 157 -0.06 0.78 -10.35
C GLY A 157 1.41 0.43 -10.13
N LYS A 158 1.91 -0.22 -8.90
CA LYS A 158 3.38 -0.49 -8.85
C LYS A 158 3.63 -1.91 -8.36
N ILE A 159 2.97 -2.84 -8.63
CA ILE A 159 2.99 -4.18 -8.01
C ILE A 159 3.98 -5.06 -8.75
N GLU A 160 4.54 -4.69 -10.02
CA GLU A 160 5.44 -5.52 -10.85
C GLU A 160 6.90 -5.18 -10.54
N ASP A 161 7.06 -4.32 -9.61
CA ASP A 161 8.44 -3.94 -9.25
C ASP A 161 8.85 -4.57 -7.92
N ILE A 162 7.90 -5.35 -7.28
CA ILE A 162 8.20 -6.00 -5.98
C ILE A 162 8.68 -7.44 -6.26
N LYS A 163 10.08 -7.84 -5.90
CA LYS A 163 10.87 -9.03 -6.24
C LYS A 163 10.12 -10.32 -5.90
N LEU A 164 9.38 -10.34 -4.66
CA LEU A 164 8.61 -11.54 -4.26
C LEU A 164 7.45 -11.80 -5.22
N TYR A 165 6.73 -10.83 -5.77
CA TYR A 165 5.62 -10.98 -6.73
C TYR A 165 6.15 -11.25 -8.14
N GLN A 166 7.42 -10.81 -8.45
CA GLN A 166 8.03 -11.09 -9.77
C GLN A 166 8.51 -12.55 -9.85
N CYS A 167 9.05 -12.94 -8.65
CA CYS A 167 9.57 -14.32 -8.64
C CYS A 167 8.39 -15.32 -8.61
N ALA A 168 7.32 -14.91 -7.82
CA ALA A 168 6.12 -15.79 -7.76
C ALA A 168 5.39 -15.79 -9.11
N THR A 169 5.39 -14.68 -9.80
CA THR A 169 4.70 -14.53 -11.10
C THR A 169 5.50 -15.22 -12.21
N ILE A 170 6.89 -15.25 -12.22
CA ILE A 170 7.69 -15.85 -13.31
C ILE A 170 7.81 -17.36 -13.06
N LEU A 171 7.71 -17.81 -11.79
CA LEU A 171 7.85 -19.25 -11.47
C LEU A 171 6.53 -19.97 -11.71
N ASP A 172 5.48 -19.18 -11.83
CA ASP A 172 4.18 -19.78 -12.15
C ASP A 172 4.08 -20.07 -13.66
N PRO A 173 3.88 -21.42 -14.00
CA PRO A 173 3.96 -21.93 -15.37
C PRO A 173 2.89 -21.30 -16.28
N ARG A 174 1.96 -20.81 -15.69
CA ARG A 174 0.86 -20.20 -16.47
C ARG A 174 1.19 -18.74 -16.82
N PHE A 175 1.90 -18.00 -16.15
CA PHE A 175 2.06 -16.54 -16.33
C PHE A 175 3.43 -16.24 -16.94
N LYS A 176 4.61 -16.80 -16.29
CA LYS A 176 6.00 -16.64 -16.79
C LYS A 176 6.26 -15.18 -17.20
N LYS A 177 6.72 -14.89 -18.34
CA LYS A 177 7.08 -13.48 -18.64
C LYS A 177 5.84 -12.73 -19.16
N ALA A 178 4.81 -13.49 -19.36
CA ALA A 178 3.61 -12.92 -19.98
C ALA A 178 2.79 -12.11 -18.97
N ALA A 179 3.09 -12.26 -17.77
CA ALA A 179 2.25 -11.65 -16.72
C ALA A 179 2.86 -10.33 -16.26
N PHE A 180 4.02 -9.89 -16.97
CA PHE A 180 4.64 -8.61 -16.58
C PHE A 180 4.29 -7.54 -17.61
N ALA A 181 3.78 -6.43 -17.11
CA ALA A 181 3.43 -5.25 -17.94
C ALA A 181 4.68 -4.52 -18.43
N SER A 182 5.83 -4.65 -17.76
CA SER A 182 7.08 -4.01 -18.22
C SER A 182 8.15 -5.08 -18.48
N ALA A 183 8.77 -4.90 -19.60
CA ALA A 183 9.77 -5.88 -20.08
C ALA A 183 11.02 -5.86 -19.19
N GLN A 184 11.18 -4.81 -18.48
CA GLN A 184 12.32 -4.67 -17.55
C GLN A 184 12.07 -5.45 -16.24
N SER A 185 10.85 -5.44 -15.89
CA SER A 185 10.48 -6.16 -14.65
C SER A 185 10.46 -7.67 -14.87
N ALA A 186 10.34 -8.15 -16.05
CA ALA A 186 10.38 -9.59 -16.39
C ALA A 186 11.84 -10.09 -16.48
N ALA A 187 12.72 -9.25 -16.90
CA ALA A 187 14.15 -9.61 -17.01
C ALA A 187 14.80 -9.67 -15.63
N ASN A 188 14.30 -8.84 -14.81
CA ASN A 188 14.80 -8.84 -13.41
C ASN A 188 14.31 -10.07 -12.64
N ALA A 189 13.07 -10.44 -13.00
CA ALA A 189 12.49 -11.63 -12.32
C ALA A 189 13.18 -12.92 -12.78
N GLU A 190 13.80 -13.02 -13.90
CA GLU A 190 14.51 -14.21 -14.44
C GLU A 190 15.92 -14.31 -13.86
N ALA A 191 16.44 -13.26 -13.63
CA ALA A 191 17.79 -13.23 -13.02
C ALA A 191 17.73 -13.66 -11.55
N TYR A 192 16.52 -13.40 -11.01
CA TYR A 192 16.32 -13.75 -9.58
C TYR A 192 16.06 -15.26 -9.43
N VAL A 193 15.61 -15.99 -10.47
CA VAL A 193 15.21 -17.41 -10.35
C VAL A 193 16.36 -18.30 -10.84
N GLY A 194 17.48 -17.79 -11.57
CA GLY A 194 18.66 -18.51 -12.12
C GLY A 194 19.83 -18.52 -11.12
N GLU A 195 19.77 -17.83 -10.02
CA GLU A 195 20.69 -17.96 -8.87
C GLU A 195 20.24 -19.06 -7.91
#